data_AF-A0A117M457-F1
#
_entry.id   AF-A0A117M457-F1
#
_cell.length_a   1.000
_cell.length_b   1.000
_cell.length_c   1.000
_cell.angle_alpha   90.00
_cell.angle_beta   90.00
_cell.angle_gamma   90.00
#
_symmetry.space_group_name_H-M   'P 1'
#
loop_
_entity.id
_entity.type
_entity.pdbx_description
1 polymer ?
#
loop_
_entity_poly.entity_id
_entity_poly.type
_entity_poly.pdbx_seq_one_letter_code
_entity_poly.pdbx_strand_id
1 'polypeptide(L)'
;MTSLNEKGQSLTSWRESLIKKEISVQELCQFYLDQIKKKNQKLNVYLATNEKILDQAKKIDRQINQEPKIFEKKPLLGLPIAVKDNFCTINLPTTASSEVLKEYHPPYESTVTKKLKEAGALILGKTNMDAWAHGSSTET
;
A
#
# COMPACT_ATOMS: atom_id res chain seq x y z
N MET A 1 -15.10 15.93 11.38
CA MET A 1 -13.84 15.66 10.65
C MET A 1 -13.12 14.58 11.41
N THR A 2 -13.05 13.37 10.85
CA THR A 2 -12.29 12.27 11.42
C THR A 2 -10.81 12.62 11.27
N SER A 3 -10.20 13.21 12.30
CA SER A 3 -8.79 13.58 12.25
C SER A 3 -7.97 12.32 11.97
N LEU A 4 -7.17 12.32 10.91
CA LEU A 4 -6.13 11.31 10.69
C LEU A 4 -5.23 11.31 11.91
N ASN A 5 -5.43 10.35 12.81
CA ASN A 5 -4.70 10.26 14.06
C ASN A 5 -4.08 8.86 14.19
N GLU A 6 -3.04 8.75 15.00
CA GLU A 6 -2.29 7.50 15.16
C GLU A 6 -3.05 6.41 15.95
N LYS A 7 -4.30 6.65 16.37
CA LYS A 7 -5.11 5.60 17.01
C LYS A 7 -5.49 4.56 15.97
N GLY A 8 -5.32 3.28 16.32
CA GLY A 8 -5.56 2.16 15.41
C GLY A 8 -6.98 2.17 14.86
N GLN A 9 -7.11 2.58 13.60
CA GLN A 9 -8.34 2.48 12.82
C GLN A 9 -8.38 1.12 12.11
N SER A 10 -9.57 0.53 12.00
CA SER A 10 -9.76 -0.67 11.20
C SER A 10 -9.81 -0.33 9.71
N LEU A 11 -9.59 -1.35 8.88
CA LEU A 11 -9.79 -1.26 7.43
C LEU A 11 -11.22 -0.82 7.07
N THR A 12 -12.21 -1.33 7.80
CA THR A 12 -13.62 -0.97 7.62
C THR A 12 -13.90 0.48 7.98
N SER A 13 -13.29 1.00 9.05
CA SER A 13 -13.44 2.40 9.43
C SER A 13 -12.87 3.34 8.37
N TRP A 14 -11.68 3.04 7.83
CA TRP A 14 -11.13 3.84 6.73
C TRP A 14 -12.01 3.84 5.50
N ARG A 15 -12.53 2.67 5.14
CA ARG A 15 -13.46 2.54 4.03
C ARG A 15 -14.71 3.39 4.24
N GLU A 16 -15.29 3.38 5.43
CA GLU A 16 -16.46 4.20 5.76
C GLU A 16 -16.16 5.70 5.65
N SER A 17 -15.01 6.17 6.15
CA SER A 17 -14.63 7.58 6.03
C SER A 17 -14.41 8.01 4.58
N LEU A 18 -13.88 7.12 3.72
CA LEU A 18 -13.78 7.37 2.27
C LEU A 18 -15.16 7.45 1.60
N ILE A 19 -16.08 6.55 1.96
CA ILE A 19 -17.47 6.56 1.46
C ILE A 19 -18.20 7.85 1.86
N LYS A 20 -18.03 8.26 3.13
CA LYS A 20 -18.61 9.48 3.70
C LYS A 20 -17.89 10.75 3.23
N LYS A 21 -16.78 10.62 2.49
CA LYS A 21 -15.90 11.71 2.05
C LYS A 21 -15.39 12.59 3.19
N GLU A 22 -15.20 11.98 4.36
CA GLU A 22 -14.60 12.65 5.52
C GLU A 22 -13.09 12.85 5.35
N ILE A 23 -12.48 11.97 4.55
CA ILE A 23 -11.09 12.00 4.10
C ILE A 23 -11.07 11.60 2.62
N SER A 24 -10.06 12.08 1.89
CA SER A 24 -9.73 11.62 0.54
C SER A 24 -8.74 10.44 0.57
N VAL A 25 -8.68 9.70 -0.53
CA VAL A 25 -7.68 8.65 -0.74
C VAL A 25 -6.27 9.24 -0.73
N GLN A 26 -6.10 10.43 -1.32
CA GLN A 26 -4.82 11.15 -1.30
C GLN A 26 -4.37 11.48 0.12
N GLU A 27 -5.25 12.04 0.96
CA GLU A 27 -4.93 12.36 2.36
C GLU A 27 -4.57 11.11 3.16
N LEU A 28 -5.31 10.01 2.96
CA LEU A 28 -5.02 8.73 3.63
C LEU A 28 -3.65 8.15 3.21
N CYS A 29 -3.33 8.19 1.91
CA CYS A 29 -2.02 7.73 1.42
C CYS A 29 -0.88 8.63 1.93
N GLN A 30 -1.08 9.95 1.92
CA GLN A 30 -0.09 10.91 2.42
C GLN A 30 0.19 10.67 3.91
N PHE A 31 -0.86 10.47 4.72
CA PHE A 31 -0.71 10.17 6.14
C PHE A 31 0.20 8.96 6.38
N TYR A 32 -0.01 7.85 5.66
CA TYR A 32 0.83 6.67 5.82
C TYR A 32 2.25 6.87 5.29
N LEU A 33 2.44 7.61 4.18
CA LEU A 33 3.78 7.96 3.72
C LEU A 33 4.55 8.80 4.74
N ASP A 34 3.90 9.76 5.40
CA ASP A 34 4.51 10.59 6.44
C ASP A 34 4.91 9.75 7.66
N GLN A 35 4.08 8.78 8.03
CA GLN A 35 4.38 7.83 9.10
C GLN A 35 5.57 6.92 8.74
N ILE A 36 5.62 6.43 7.50
CA ILE A 36 6.77 5.66 6.98
C ILE A 36 8.03 6.52 7.06
N LYS A 37 8.01 7.74 6.53
CA LYS A 37 9.16 8.66 6.56
C LYS A 37 9.66 8.92 7.98
N LYS A 38 8.73 9.11 8.94
CA LYS A 38 9.06 9.40 10.34
C LYS A 38 9.60 8.19 11.11
N LYS A 39 9.05 6.99 10.88
CA LYS A 39 9.28 5.81 11.75
C LYS A 39 10.19 4.75 11.12
N ASN A 40 10.23 4.65 9.79
CA ASN A 40 10.89 3.53 9.10
C ASN A 40 12.40 3.53 9.27
N GLN A 41 13.04 4.69 9.45
CA GLN A 41 14.48 4.75 9.72
C GLN A 41 14.89 3.94 10.97
N LYS A 42 14.01 3.88 11.98
CA LYS A 42 14.25 3.12 13.21
C LYS A 42 13.68 1.70 13.16
N LEU A 43 12.53 1.52 12.49
CA LEU A 43 11.80 0.24 12.50
C LEU A 43 12.20 -0.71 11.36
N ASN A 44 12.79 -0.21 10.28
CA ASN A 44 13.22 -0.99 9.11
C ASN A 44 12.12 -1.92 8.53
N VAL A 45 10.90 -1.41 8.40
CA VAL A 45 9.72 -2.18 7.97
C VAL A 45 9.52 -2.15 6.46
N TYR A 46 9.79 -1.03 5.79
CA TYR A 46 9.65 -0.87 4.35
C TYR A 46 11.02 -0.87 3.67
N LEU A 47 11.16 -1.70 2.63
CA LEU A 47 12.32 -1.71 1.75
C LEU A 47 12.17 -0.71 0.59
N ALA A 48 10.95 -0.55 0.09
CA ALA A 48 10.63 0.38 -0.99
C ALA A 48 9.22 0.94 -0.84
N THR A 49 9.03 2.20 -1.25
CA THR A 49 7.72 2.85 -1.35
C THR A 49 7.37 3.13 -2.80
N ASN A 50 6.08 3.07 -3.13
CA ASN A 50 5.57 3.39 -4.47
C ASN A 50 5.53 4.89 -4.71
N GLU A 51 6.46 5.40 -5.53
CA GLU A 51 6.57 6.82 -5.85
C GLU A 51 5.33 7.38 -6.56
N LYS A 52 4.58 6.54 -7.27
CA LYS A 52 3.37 6.94 -8.01
C LYS A 52 2.09 6.88 -7.17
N ILE A 53 2.19 6.55 -5.88
CA ILE A 53 1.02 6.27 -5.03
C ILE A 53 0.07 7.47 -4.91
N LEU A 54 0.60 8.69 -4.78
CA LEU A 54 -0.23 9.90 -4.63
C LEU A 54 -0.95 10.25 -5.94
N ASP A 55 -0.35 9.97 -7.09
CA ASP A 55 -1.00 10.15 -8.39
C ASP A 55 -2.08 9.10 -8.63
N GLN A 56 -1.84 7.86 -8.18
CA GLN A 56 -2.86 6.81 -8.18
C GLN A 56 -4.04 7.17 -7.26
N ALA A 57 -3.75 7.68 -6.06
CA ALA A 57 -4.75 8.14 -5.10
C ALA A 57 -5.63 9.25 -5.68
N LYS A 58 -5.04 10.29 -6.27
CA LYS A 58 -5.77 11.37 -6.96
C LYS A 58 -6.70 10.86 -8.06
N LYS A 59 -6.28 9.84 -8.83
CA LYS A 59 -7.12 9.23 -9.87
C LYS A 59 -8.32 8.51 -9.26
N ILE A 60 -8.12 7.80 -8.16
CA ILE A 60 -9.20 7.13 -7.44
C ILE A 60 -10.17 8.14 -6.83
N ASP A 61 -9.68 9.24 -6.22
CA ASP A 61 -10.55 10.31 -5.71
C ASP A 61 -11.45 10.90 -6.80
N ARG A 62 -10.90 11.14 -8.00
CA ARG A 62 -11.68 11.56 -9.17
C ARG A 62 -12.74 10.52 -9.55
N GLN A 63 -12.36 9.24 -9.56
CA GLN A 63 -13.27 8.15 -9.89
C GLN A 63 -14.41 8.01 -8.88
N ILE A 64 -14.12 8.12 -7.58
CA ILE A 64 -15.12 8.11 -6.50
C ILE A 64 -16.11 9.26 -6.67
N ASN A 65 -15.64 10.45 -7.07
CA ASN A 65 -16.50 11.60 -7.30
C ASN A 65 -17.40 11.44 -8.53
N GLN A 66 -16.93 10.74 -9.57
CA GLN A 66 -17.69 10.50 -10.79
C GLN A 66 -18.69 9.33 -10.67
N GLU A 67 -18.33 8.25 -9.98
CA GLU A 67 -19.17 7.05 -9.83
C GLU A 67 -19.15 6.58 -8.36
N PRO A 68 -19.93 7.18 -7.43
CA PRO A 68 -19.91 6.80 -6.02
C PRO A 68 -20.24 5.32 -5.76
N LYS A 69 -21.04 4.68 -6.63
CA LYS A 69 -21.39 3.25 -6.56
C LYS A 69 -20.21 2.31 -6.81
N ILE A 70 -19.06 2.83 -7.25
CA ILE A 70 -17.85 2.01 -7.45
C ILE A 70 -17.44 1.22 -6.21
N PHE A 71 -17.73 1.75 -5.01
CA PHE A 71 -17.45 1.05 -3.77
C PHE A 71 -18.16 -0.31 -3.69
N GLU A 72 -19.32 -0.49 -4.30
CA GLU A 72 -20.04 -1.78 -4.34
C GLU A 72 -19.28 -2.84 -5.17
N LYS A 73 -18.54 -2.40 -6.20
CA LYS A 73 -17.75 -3.27 -7.10
C LYS A 73 -16.33 -3.50 -6.59
N LYS A 74 -15.78 -2.55 -5.82
CA LYS A 74 -14.38 -2.52 -5.40
C LYS A 74 -14.30 -2.44 -3.86
N PRO A 75 -14.24 -3.59 -3.17
CA PRO A 75 -14.31 -3.64 -1.71
C PRO A 75 -13.07 -3.02 -1.03
N LEU A 76 -11.96 -2.86 -1.75
CA LEU A 76 -10.72 -2.27 -1.22
C LEU A 76 -10.38 -0.91 -1.85
N LEU A 77 -11.33 -0.28 -2.54
CA LEU A 77 -11.07 0.96 -3.28
C LEU A 77 -10.42 2.05 -2.43
N GLY A 78 -9.23 2.49 -2.86
CA GLY A 78 -8.50 3.58 -2.25
C GLY A 78 -7.81 3.23 -0.93
N LEU A 79 -7.90 1.99 -0.47
CA LEU A 79 -7.23 1.57 0.76
C LEU A 79 -5.75 1.30 0.50
N PRO A 80 -4.84 1.95 1.24
CA PRO A 80 -3.42 1.69 1.13
C PRO A 80 -3.04 0.35 1.81
N ILE A 81 -2.26 -0.46 1.12
CA ILE A 81 -1.79 -1.78 1.58
C ILE A 81 -0.29 -1.90 1.32
N ALA A 82 0.46 -2.48 2.25
CA ALA A 82 1.84 -2.88 2.02
C ALA A 82 1.91 -4.38 1.74
N VAL A 83 2.87 -4.80 0.92
CA VAL A 83 3.01 -6.21 0.51
C VAL A 83 4.39 -6.74 0.83
N LYS A 84 4.48 -7.99 1.29
CA LYS A 84 5.75 -8.63 1.59
C LYS A 84 6.65 -8.65 0.35
N ASP A 85 7.95 -8.43 0.53
CA ASP A 85 8.82 -8.15 -0.61
C ASP A 85 9.01 -9.31 -1.59
N ASN A 86 8.68 -10.54 -1.20
CA ASN A 86 8.68 -11.72 -2.07
C ASN A 86 7.45 -11.87 -2.99
N PHE A 87 6.52 -10.91 -3.01
CA PHE A 87 5.46 -10.87 -4.02
C PHE A 87 5.87 -9.98 -5.21
N CYS A 88 5.92 -10.58 -6.40
CA CYS A 88 6.16 -9.86 -7.66
C CYS A 88 5.09 -8.78 -7.86
N THR A 89 5.53 -7.53 -7.96
CA THR A 89 4.66 -6.36 -8.12
C THR A 89 5.14 -5.49 -9.26
N ILE A 90 4.32 -5.32 -10.31
CA ILE A 90 4.74 -4.51 -11.47
C ILE A 90 4.95 -3.06 -11.04
N ASN A 91 6.05 -2.46 -11.50
CA ASN A 91 6.54 -1.11 -11.16
C ASN A 91 7.05 -0.93 -9.72
N LEU A 92 7.34 -2.02 -9.00
CA LEU A 92 8.06 -2.00 -7.73
C LEU A 92 9.18 -3.06 -7.76
N PRO A 93 10.32 -2.82 -7.10
CA PRO A 93 11.34 -3.86 -6.94
C PRO A 93 10.78 -5.03 -6.11
N THR A 94 11.33 -6.22 -6.33
CA THR A 94 11.05 -7.43 -5.54
C THR A 94 12.38 -8.12 -5.28
N THR A 95 12.97 -7.89 -4.11
CA THR A 95 14.33 -8.39 -3.80
C THR A 95 14.30 -9.65 -2.95
N ALA A 96 13.13 -10.00 -2.39
CA ALA A 96 12.98 -11.02 -1.35
C ALA A 96 13.96 -10.80 -0.18
N SER A 97 14.25 -9.52 0.13
CA SER A 97 15.28 -9.10 1.08
C SER A 97 16.67 -9.69 0.81
N SER A 98 17.04 -9.90 -0.46
CA SER A 98 18.32 -10.47 -0.86
C SER A 98 19.08 -9.55 -1.82
N GLU A 99 20.38 -9.37 -1.58
CA GLU A 99 21.27 -8.63 -2.48
C GLU A 99 21.33 -9.25 -3.89
N VAL A 100 21.08 -10.56 -4.02
CA VAL A 100 21.05 -11.26 -5.32
C VAL A 100 19.97 -10.69 -6.25
N LEU A 101 18.84 -10.22 -5.69
CA LEU A 101 17.70 -9.70 -6.43
C LEU A 101 17.53 -8.18 -6.26
N LYS A 102 18.56 -7.47 -5.78
CA LYS A 102 18.47 -6.03 -5.47
C LYS A 102 17.95 -5.18 -6.64
N GLU A 103 18.36 -5.50 -7.86
CA GLU A 103 17.97 -4.79 -9.08
C GLU A 103 16.80 -5.47 -9.82
N TYR A 104 16.19 -6.49 -9.23
CA TYR A 104 15.13 -7.25 -9.87
C TYR A 104 13.82 -6.45 -9.91
N HIS A 105 13.37 -6.18 -11.13
CA HIS A 105 12.07 -5.58 -11.43
C HIS A 105 11.18 -6.64 -12.10
N PRO A 106 10.10 -7.10 -11.43
CA PRO A 106 9.25 -8.15 -11.95
C PRO A 106 8.59 -7.78 -13.30
N PRO A 107 8.63 -8.67 -14.31
CA PRO A 107 7.91 -8.45 -15.58
C PRO A 107 6.43 -8.88 -15.49
N TYR A 108 5.98 -9.38 -14.33
CA TYR A 108 4.62 -9.84 -14.11
C TYR A 108 4.12 -9.47 -12.71
N GLU A 109 2.79 -9.51 -12.56
CA GLU A 109 2.10 -9.28 -11.29
C GLU A 109 1.77 -10.62 -10.64
N SER A 110 2.07 -10.78 -9.34
CA SER A 110 1.61 -11.96 -8.61
C SER A 110 0.08 -12.03 -8.57
N THR A 111 -0.48 -13.24 -8.48
CA THR A 111 -1.95 -13.41 -8.42
C THR A 111 -2.58 -12.65 -7.26
N VAL A 112 -1.91 -12.59 -6.09
CA VAL A 112 -2.42 -11.92 -4.91
C VAL A 112 -2.46 -10.41 -5.11
N THR A 113 -1.36 -9.81 -5.55
CA THR A 113 -1.26 -8.37 -5.78
C THR A 113 -2.16 -7.91 -6.93
N LYS A 114 -2.33 -8.74 -7.97
CA LYS A 114 -3.34 -8.53 -9.02
C LYS A 114 -4.75 -8.44 -8.44
N LYS A 115 -5.18 -9.42 -7.63
CA LYS A 115 -6.51 -9.43 -7.00
C LYS A 115 -6.73 -8.24 -6.07
N LEU A 116 -5.71 -7.84 -5.30
CA LEU A 116 -5.78 -6.65 -4.44
C LEU A 116 -6.00 -5.37 -5.27
N LYS A 117 -5.23 -5.20 -6.35
CA LYS A 117 -5.38 -4.05 -7.27
C LYS A 117 -6.74 -4.04 -7.98
N GLU A 118 -7.23 -5.19 -8.43
CA GLU A 118 -8.56 -5.35 -9.04
C GLU A 118 -9.68 -4.97 -8.06
N ALA A 119 -9.55 -5.35 -6.79
CA ALA A 119 -10.44 -4.94 -5.70
C ALA A 119 -10.34 -3.45 -5.34
N GLY A 120 -9.39 -2.72 -5.92
CA GLY A 120 -9.23 -1.26 -5.79
C GLY A 120 -8.17 -0.82 -4.77
N ALA A 121 -7.41 -1.74 -4.18
CA ALA A 121 -6.36 -1.39 -3.23
C ALA A 121 -5.19 -0.66 -3.89
N LEU A 122 -4.51 0.17 -3.10
CA LEU A 122 -3.31 0.89 -3.48
C LEU A 122 -2.10 0.27 -2.79
N ILE A 123 -1.15 -0.28 -3.55
CA ILE A 123 0.07 -0.84 -2.97
C ILE A 123 1.04 0.29 -2.62
N LEU A 124 1.18 0.58 -1.32
CA LEU A 124 2.05 1.62 -0.76
C LEU A 124 3.53 1.30 -0.95
N GLY A 125 3.91 0.04 -0.85
CA GLY A 125 5.31 -0.35 -0.84
C GLY A 125 5.53 -1.81 -0.49
N LYS A 126 6.81 -2.18 -0.42
CA LYS A 126 7.30 -3.51 -0.13
C LYS A 126 7.84 -3.58 1.30
N THR A 127 7.40 -4.57 2.08
CA THR A 127 7.86 -4.72 3.46
C THR A 127 9.04 -5.68 3.56
N ASN A 128 9.93 -5.38 4.50
CA ASN A 128 11.07 -6.19 4.87
C ASN A 128 10.64 -7.58 5.37
N MET A 129 11.58 -8.51 5.31
CA MET A 129 11.46 -9.93 5.62
C MET A 129 12.85 -10.56 5.72
N ASP A 130 12.96 -11.75 6.28
CA ASP A 130 14.16 -12.57 6.15
C ASP A 130 14.44 -12.90 4.67
N ALA A 131 15.72 -12.89 4.29
CA ALA A 131 16.14 -13.19 2.93
C ALA A 131 15.56 -14.54 2.46
N TRP A 132 14.93 -14.54 1.28
CA TRP A 132 14.26 -15.73 0.71
C TRP A 132 13.12 -16.33 1.58
N ALA A 133 12.65 -15.59 2.59
CA ALA A 133 11.77 -16.09 3.65
C ALA A 133 12.39 -17.21 4.51
N HIS A 134 13.72 -17.32 4.54
CA HIS A 134 14.45 -18.27 5.36
C HIS A 134 14.82 -17.63 6.70
N GLY A 135 13.88 -17.62 7.63
CA GLY A 135 14.08 -17.08 8.97
C GLY A 135 12.78 -16.73 9.66
N SER A 136 12.87 -16.22 10.88
CA SER A 136 11.73 -15.87 11.72
C SER A 136 11.93 -14.62 12.58
N SER A 137 13.09 -13.97 12.46
CA SER A 137 13.48 -12.80 13.24
C SER A 137 13.58 -11.53 12.41
N THR A 138 13.79 -11.65 11.08
CA THR A 138 14.03 -10.51 10.18
C THR A 138 15.19 -9.64 10.69
N GLU A 139 16.26 -10.28 11.14
CA GLU A 139 17.50 -9.61 11.57
C GLU A 139 18.17 -8.92 10.37
N THR A 140 18.56 -7.65 10.55
CA THR A 140 19.15 -6.78 9.50
C THR A 140 20.29 -5.94 10.04
#